data_AF-A0A3C0U590-F1
#
_entry.id   AF-A0A3C0U590-F1
#
_cell.length_a   1.000
_cell.length_b   1.000
_cell.length_c   1.000
_cell.angle_alpha   90.00
_cell.angle_beta   90.00
_cell.angle_gamma   90.00
#
_symmetry.space_group_name_H-M   'P 1'
#
loop_
_entity.id
_entity.type
_entity.pdbx_description
1 polymer ?
#
loop_
_entity_poly.entity_id
_entity_poly.type
_entity_poly.pdbx_seq_one_letter_code
_entity_poly.pdbx_strand_id
1 'polypeptide(L)' 'LDVVEVMKQLSKDHNTGFWDLFGVMGGLNSVAIWEEHGLAKRDKIHFSRTGYRLNSDLLFWAFWEDYERHVKHLEN' A
#
# COMPACT_ATOMS: atom_id res chain seq x y z
N LEU A 1 -4.15 11.46 -9.36
CA LEU A 1 -2.75 10.97 -9.40
C LEU A 1 -1.81 11.97 -8.76
N ASP A 2 -2.14 13.26 -8.82
CA ASP A 2 -1.33 14.36 -8.27
C ASP A 2 -0.93 14.16 -6.79
N VAL A 3 -1.84 13.71 -5.93
CA VAL A 3 -1.53 13.45 -4.51
C VAL A 3 -0.53 12.31 -4.34
N VAL A 4 -0.69 11.21 -5.08
CA VAL A 4 0.21 10.04 -5.03
C VAL A 4 1.61 10.42 -5.48
N GLU A 5 1.72 11.20 -6.56
CA GLU A 5 3.01 11.68 -7.06
C GLU A 5 3.69 12.64 -6.06
N VAL A 6 2.92 13.55 -5.44
CA VAL A 6 3.46 14.44 -4.41
C VAL A 6 3.92 13.65 -3.17
N MET A 7 3.14 12.66 -2.72
CA MET A 7 3.55 11.79 -1.60
C MET A 7 4.84 11.03 -1.93
N LYS A 8 4.95 10.49 -3.14
CA LYS A 8 6.16 9.80 -3.61
C LYS A 8 7.36 10.73 -3.69
N GLN A 9 7.17 11.96 -4.15
CA GLN A 9 8.22 12.98 -4.18
C GLN A 9 8.68 13.33 -2.76
N LEU A 10 7.75 13.63 -1.85
CA LEU A 10 8.07 13.94 -0.46
C LEU A 10 8.80 12.79 0.24
N SER A 11 8.40 11.54 -0.01
CA SER A 11 9.10 10.39 0.55
C SER A 11 10.56 10.33 0.09
N LYS A 12 10.85 10.63 -1.18
CA LYS A 12 12.23 10.73 -1.69
C LYS A 12 12.99 11.89 -1.04
N ASP A 13 12.37 13.07 -1.00
CA ASP A 13 13.00 14.29 -0.47
C ASP A 13 13.37 14.16 1.02
N HIS A 14 12.59 13.38 1.77
CA HIS A 14 12.80 13.14 3.19
C HIS A 14 13.46 11.80 3.52
N ASN A 15 13.90 11.04 2.51
CA ASN A 15 14.50 9.71 2.67
C ASN A 15 13.65 8.77 3.54
N THR A 16 12.36 8.67 3.23
CA THR A 16 11.39 7.82 3.93
C THR A 16 10.75 6.81 2.98
N GLY A 17 10.15 5.76 3.54
CA GLY A 17 9.38 4.78 2.77
C GLY A 17 8.10 5.38 2.17
N PHE A 18 7.66 4.80 1.05
CA PHE A 18 6.40 5.17 0.39
C PHE A 18 5.57 3.90 0.15
N TRP A 19 4.36 3.86 0.71
CA TRP A 19 3.40 2.78 0.46
C TRP A 19 2.35 3.24 -0.56
N ASP A 20 2.49 2.76 -1.80
CA ASP A 20 1.54 3.04 -2.87
C ASP A 20 0.30 2.13 -2.76
N LEU A 21 -0.57 2.41 -1.77
CA LEU A 21 -1.80 1.64 -1.62
C LEU A 21 -2.68 1.69 -2.89
N PHE A 22 -2.66 2.80 -3.63
CA PHE A 22 -3.41 2.93 -4.88
C PHE A 22 -2.93 1.91 -5.92
N GLY A 23 -1.62 1.83 -6.15
CA GLY A 23 -1.01 0.82 -7.02
C GLY A 23 -1.26 -0.60 -6.52
N VAL A 24 -1.08 -0.85 -5.21
CA VAL A 24 -1.28 -2.16 -4.57
C VAL A 24 -2.71 -2.67 -4.73
N MET A 25 -3.71 -1.79 -4.64
CA MET A 25 -5.11 -2.16 -4.88
C MET A 25 -5.38 -2.57 -6.34
N GLY A 26 -4.54 -2.16 -7.28
CA GLY A 26 -4.70 -2.38 -8.73
C GLY A 26 -4.92 -1.09 -9.52
N GLY A 27 -4.75 0.09 -8.91
CA GLY A 27 -4.83 1.37 -9.59
C GLY A 27 -6.26 1.86 -9.83
N LEU A 28 -6.48 2.55 -10.95
CA LEU A 28 -7.77 3.17 -11.26
C LEU A 28 -8.87 2.10 -11.30
N ASN A 29 -10.02 2.42 -10.72
CA ASN A 29 -11.19 1.54 -10.63
C ASN A 29 -11.05 0.31 -9.69
N SER A 30 -9.89 0.10 -9.06
CA SER A 30 -9.68 -1.01 -8.12
C SER A 30 -10.64 -1.01 -6.93
N VAL A 31 -11.03 0.15 -6.42
CA VAL A 31 -11.94 0.23 -5.26
C VAL A 31 -13.33 -0.31 -5.56
N ALA A 32 -13.79 -0.27 -6.81
CA ALA A 32 -15.06 -0.89 -7.21
C ALA A 32 -14.97 -2.42 -7.14
N ILE A 33 -13.85 -2.99 -7.61
CA ILE A 33 -13.55 -4.43 -7.53
C ILE A 33 -13.46 -4.85 -6.05
N TRP A 34 -12.77 -4.05 -5.24
CA TRP A 34 -12.66 -4.31 -3.80
C TRP A 34 -14.01 -4.22 -3.09
N GLU A 35 -14.89 -3.31 -3.49
CA GLU A 35 -16.25 -3.23 -2.95
C GLU A 35 -17.08 -4.46 -3.32
N GLU A 36 -17.04 -4.90 -4.58
CA GLU A 36 -17.70 -6.11 -5.08
C GLU A 36 -17.27 -7.36 -4.31
N HIS A 37 -16.00 -7.44 -3.91
CA HIS A 37 -15.45 -8.54 -3.11
C HIS A 37 -15.55 -8.32 -1.58
N GLY A 38 -16.26 -7.29 -1.12
CA GLY A 38 -16.47 -7.03 0.31
C GLY A 38 -15.23 -6.53 1.06
N LEU A 39 -14.21 -6.07 0.35
CA LEU A 39 -12.99 -5.45 0.89
C LEU A 39 -13.18 -3.94 1.10
N ALA A 40 -14.06 -3.28 0.35
CA ALA A 40 -14.44 -1.88 0.56
C ALA A 40 -15.91 -1.73 0.97
N LYS A 41 -16.25 -0.60 1.60
CA LYS A 41 -17.62 -0.21 1.90
C LYS A 41 -18.29 0.38 0.65
N ARG A 42 -19.63 0.41 0.66
CA ARG A 42 -20.45 0.96 -0.43
C ARG A 42 -20.10 2.40 -0.84
N ASP A 43 -19.55 3.19 0.09
CA ASP A 43 -19.09 4.55 -0.17
C ASP A 43 -17.82 4.63 -1.05
N LYS A 44 -17.15 3.49 -1.29
CA LYS A 44 -15.92 3.38 -2.08
C LYS A 44 -14.77 4.27 -1.58
N ILE A 45 -14.83 4.65 -0.30
CA ILE A 45 -13.81 5.45 0.38
C ILE A 45 -13.20 4.63 1.52
N HIS A 46 -14.04 3.99 2.33
CA HIS A 46 -13.58 3.23 3.48
C HIS A 46 -13.46 1.75 3.17
N PHE A 47 -12.50 1.08 3.80
CA PHE A 47 -12.40 -0.38 3.73
C PHE A 47 -13.36 -1.05 4.70
N SER A 48 -13.73 -2.29 4.40
CA SER A 48 -14.34 -3.18 5.38
C SER A 48 -13.29 -3.64 6.40
N ARG A 49 -13.71 -4.32 7.48
CA ARG A 49 -12.76 -4.91 8.43
C ARG A 49 -11.79 -5.87 7.73
N THR A 50 -12.30 -6.66 6.78
CA THR A 50 -11.48 -7.59 6.00
C THR A 50 -10.54 -6.85 5.05
N GLY A 51 -10.99 -5.76 4.42
CA GLY A 51 -10.12 -4.94 3.58
C GLY A 51 -9.00 -4.25 4.36
N TYR A 52 -9.29 -3.70 5.55
CA TYR A 52 -8.24 -3.17 6.43
C TYR A 52 -7.24 -4.25 6.83
N ARG A 53 -7.69 -5.47 7.12
CA ARG A 53 -6.78 -6.59 7.43
C ARG A 53 -5.89 -6.93 6.24
N LEU A 54 -6.45 -7.04 5.04
CA LEU A 54 -5.67 -7.29 3.83
C LEU A 54 -4.62 -6.20 3.59
N ASN A 55 -5.00 -4.93 3.75
CA ASN A 55 -4.06 -3.80 3.63
C ASN A 55 -2.90 -3.91 4.63
N SER A 56 -3.20 -4.25 5.89
CA SER A 56 -2.18 -4.45 6.92
C SER A 56 -1.24 -5.61 6.60
N ASP A 57 -1.79 -6.74 6.13
CA ASP A 57 -1.00 -7.92 5.78
C ASP A 57 -0.07 -7.62 4.59
N LEU A 58 -0.58 -6.96 3.54
CA LEU A 58 0.21 -6.57 2.36
C LEU A 58 1.32 -5.58 2.71
N LEU A 59 1.01 -4.57 3.53
CA LEU A 59 2.00 -3.61 4.01
C LEU A 59 3.09 -4.27 4.84
N PHE A 60 2.71 -5.17 5.74
CA PHE A 60 3.64 -5.91 6.59
C PHE A 60 4.60 -6.76 5.76
N TRP A 61 4.08 -7.51 4.77
CA TRP A 61 4.93 -8.33 3.90
C TRP A 61 5.90 -7.49 3.08
N ALA A 62 5.46 -6.35 2.52
CA ALA A 62 6.34 -5.44 1.80
C ALA A 62 7.47 -4.91 2.69
N PHE A 63 7.15 -4.50 3.93
CA PHE A 63 8.17 -4.09 4.90
C PHE A 63 9.11 -5.21 5.29
N TRP A 64 8.59 -6.42 5.50
CA TRP A 64 9.38 -7.58 5.87
C TRP A 64 10.38 -7.94 4.78
N GLU A 65 9.96 -7.95 3.52
CA GLU A 65 10.83 -8.19 2.38
C GLU A 65 11.95 -7.14 2.27
N ASP A 66 11.63 -5.86 2.46
CA ASP A 66 12.63 -4.78 2.50
C ASP A 66 13.62 -4.97 3.66
N TYR A 67 13.13 -5.36 4.83
CA TYR A 67 13.96 -5.62 5.99
C TYR A 67 14.89 -6.82 5.77
N GLU A 68 14.40 -7.92 5.21
CA GLU A 68 15.24 -9.07 4.86
C GLU A 68 16.33 -8.71 3.85
N ARG A 69 16.01 -7.89 2.84
CA ARG A 69 17.00 -7.37 1.88
C ARG A 69 18.07 -6.54 2.58
N HIS A 70 17.66 -5.67 3.51
CA HIS A 70 18.57 -4.86 4.30
C HIS A 70 19.52 -5.73 5.15
N VAL A 71 19.00 -6.70 5.89
CA VAL A 71 19.82 -7.60 6.72
C VAL A 71 20.83 -8.37 5.88
N LYS A 72 20.41 -8.96 4.75
CA LYS A 72 21.32 -9.66 3.83
C LYS A 72 22.44 -8.76 3.30
N HIS A 73 22.17 -7.49 3.06
CA HIS A 73 23.22 -6.54 2.66
C HIS A 73 24.24 -6.28 3.78
N LEU A 74 23.84 -6.35 5.05
CA LEU A 74 24.77 -6.16 6.18
C LEU A 74 25.67 -7.37 6.44
N GLU A 75 25.25 -8.57 6.01
CA GLU A 75 25.99 -9.82 6.20
C GLU A 75 27.03 -10.10 5.09
N ASN A 76 26.99 -9.34 3.98
CA ASN A 76 27.97 -9.38 2.90
C ASN A 76 29.02 -8.26 3.05
#